data_AF-A0A1W9N3L1-F1
#
_entry.id   AF-A0A1W9N3L1-F1
#
_cell.length_a   1.000
_cell.length_b   1.000
_cell.length_c   1.000
_cell.angle_alpha   90.00
_cell.angle_beta   90.00
_cell.angle_gamma   90.00
#
_symmetry.space_group_name_H-M   'P 1'
#
loop_
_entity.id
_entity.type
_entity.pdbx_description
1 polymer ?
#
loop_
_entity_poly.entity_id
_entity_poly.type
_entity_poly.pdbx_seq_one_letter_code
_entity_poly.pdbx_strand_id
1 'polypeptide(L)'
;MKKKMLLSEDRPAITISLTMPADVINDLERVSQAKGMTDYQPLIKFYVGHGLRKDLAELGKKNSVQEAQRVLGKYNIDPGIIDEVIAAMS
;
A
#
# COMPACT_ATOMS: atom_id res chain seq x y z
N MET A 1 -18.26 -0.74 7.61
CA MET A 1 -18.02 0.69 7.37
C MET A 1 -17.33 0.85 6.00
N LYS A 2 -18.03 1.36 4.98
CA LYS A 2 -17.42 1.65 3.67
C LYS A 2 -16.49 2.84 3.85
N LYS A 3 -15.17 2.63 3.79
CA LYS A 3 -14.18 3.73 3.81
C LYS A 3 -14.39 4.51 2.51
N LYS A 4 -15.18 5.59 2.60
CA LYS A 4 -15.32 6.60 1.55
C LYS A 4 -13.93 7.23 1.41
N MET A 5 -13.12 6.63 0.55
CA MET A 5 -11.86 7.19 0.09
C MET A 5 -12.23 8.28 -0.91
N LEU A 6 -12.95 9.29 -0.42
CA LEU A 6 -13.13 10.53 -1.16
C LEU A 6 -11.72 11.05 -1.38
N LEU A 7 -11.35 11.24 -2.65
CA LEU A 7 -10.22 12.10 -2.98
C LEU A 7 -10.57 13.46 -2.36
N SER A 8 -10.09 13.72 -1.16
CA SER A 8 -10.25 15.02 -0.52
C SER A 8 -9.61 16.03 -1.48
N GLU A 9 -10.40 16.98 -1.99
CA GLU A 9 -9.91 17.98 -2.94
C GLU A 9 -8.72 18.77 -2.35
N ASP A 10 -8.68 18.93 -1.02
CA ASP A 10 -7.56 19.49 -0.26
C ASP A 10 -6.54 18.44 0.20
N ARG A 11 -6.01 17.62 -0.72
CA ARG A 11 -4.83 16.80 -0.39
C ARG A 11 -3.57 17.65 -0.57
N PRO A 12 -2.84 18.02 0.49
CA PRO A 12 -1.60 18.77 0.35
C PRO A 12 -0.60 17.95 -0.47
N ALA A 13 -0.14 18.53 -1.58
CA ALA A 13 0.90 17.95 -2.42
C ALA A 13 2.27 18.46 -1.97
N ILE A 14 3.25 17.57 -1.89
CA ILE A 14 4.64 17.91 -1.60
C ILE A 14 5.45 17.66 -2.86
N THR A 15 6.21 18.66 -3.30
CA THR A 15 7.16 18.52 -4.40
C THR A 15 8.40 17.77 -3.90
N ILE A 16 8.75 16.69 -4.60
CA ILE A 16 9.97 15.93 -4.35
C ILE A 16 10.91 16.05 -5.55
N SER A 17 12.20 16.18 -5.30
CA SER A 17 13.24 16.16 -6.34
C SER A 17 13.96 14.81 -6.27
N LEU A 18 14.00 14.08 -7.38
CA LEU A 18 14.65 12.78 -7.50
C LEU A 18 15.58 12.77 -8.71
N THR A 19 16.80 12.28 -8.52
CA THR A 19 17.74 12.02 -9.62
C THR A 19 17.57 10.58 -10.09
N MET A 20 17.43 10.38 -11.40
CA MET A 20 17.34 9.06 -12.03
C MET A 20 18.27 8.97 -13.24
N PRO A 21 18.78 7.77 -13.58
CA PRO A 21 19.51 7.55 -14.83
C PRO A 21 18.67 7.92 -16.06
N ALA A 22 19.33 8.47 -17.09
CA ALA A 22 18.65 8.96 -18.29
C ALA A 22 17.97 7.83 -19.10
N ASP A 23 18.56 6.63 -19.10
CA ASP A 23 17.99 5.41 -19.68
C ASP A 23 16.66 5.04 -19.01
N VAL A 24 16.59 5.14 -17.69
CA VAL A 24 15.34 4.87 -16.94
C VAL A 24 14.25 5.87 -17.30
N ILE A 25 14.58 7.17 -17.44
CA ILE A 25 13.60 8.18 -17.87
C ILE A 25 13.07 7.88 -19.27
N ASN A 26 13.96 7.53 -20.21
CA ASN A 26 13.57 7.17 -21.57
C ASN A 26 12.64 5.95 -21.61
N ASP A 27 12.91 4.94 -20.77
CA ASP A 27 12.03 3.77 -20.69
C ASP A 27 10.69 4.11 -20.01
N LEU A 28 10.67 5.00 -19.02
CA LEU A 28 9.42 5.49 -18.44
C LEU A 28 8.55 6.22 -19.46
N GLU A 29 9.13 7.03 -20.35
CA GLU A 29 8.39 7.68 -21.44
C GLU A 29 7.80 6.67 -22.44
N ARG A 30 8.57 5.66 -22.84
CA ARG A 30 8.07 4.59 -23.72
C ARG A 30 6.90 3.85 -23.09
N VAL A 31 7.02 3.51 -21.81
CA VAL A 31 5.98 2.80 -21.07
C VAL A 31 4.77 3.70 -20.81
N SER A 32 4.96 5.00 -20.59
CA SER A 32 3.85 5.93 -20.37
C SER A 32 2.98 6.02 -21.62
N GLN A 33 3.61 6.20 -22.79
CA GLN A 33 2.92 6.23 -24.08
C GLN A 33 2.17 4.92 -24.35
N ALA A 34 2.82 3.78 -24.13
CA ALA A 34 2.19 2.46 -24.30
C ALA A 34 0.98 2.24 -23.37
N LYS A 35 0.95 2.92 -22.22
CA LYS A 35 -0.17 2.89 -21.25
C LYS A 35 -1.18 4.01 -21.46
N GLY A 36 -1.06 4.81 -22.52
CA GLY A 36 -1.97 5.92 -22.82
C GLY A 36 -1.81 7.12 -21.88
N MET A 37 -0.66 7.25 -21.22
CA MET A 37 -0.30 8.40 -20.39
C MET A 37 0.51 9.40 -21.20
N THR A 38 0.23 10.69 -21.00
CA THR A 38 0.86 11.80 -21.75
C THR A 38 2.37 11.89 -21.49
N ASP A 39 2.81 11.59 -20.29
CA ASP A 39 4.20 11.73 -19.83
C ASP A 39 4.56 10.69 -18.74
N TYR A 40 5.82 10.67 -18.33
CA TYR A 40 6.31 9.74 -17.32
C TYR A 40 5.87 10.10 -15.89
N GLN A 41 5.51 11.35 -15.58
CA GLN A 41 5.17 11.73 -14.21
C GLN A 41 3.89 11.06 -13.69
N PRO A 42 2.77 10.98 -14.45
CA PRO A 42 1.60 10.19 -14.10
C PRO A 42 1.94 8.71 -13.90
N LEU A 43 2.83 8.16 -14.72
CA LEU A 43 3.26 6.77 -14.60
C LEU A 43 4.00 6.52 -13.28
N ILE A 44 4.93 7.40 -12.92
CA ILE A 44 5.63 7.34 -11.63
C ILE A 44 4.63 7.41 -10.48
N LYS A 45 3.71 8.39 -10.50
CA LYS A 45 2.66 8.52 -9.46
C LYS A 45 1.80 7.26 -9.36
N PHE A 46 1.45 6.66 -10.50
CA PHE A 46 0.69 5.42 -10.55
C PHE A 46 1.47 4.25 -9.93
N TYR A 47 2.72 4.04 -10.32
CA TYR A 47 3.55 2.96 -9.78
C TYR A 47 3.79 3.09 -8.29
N VAL A 48 4.15 4.28 -7.82
CA VAL A 48 4.32 4.57 -6.39
C VAL A 48 3.01 4.31 -5.65
N GLY A 49 1.89 4.85 -6.15
CA GLY A 49 0.60 4.68 -5.51
C GLY A 49 0.10 3.24 -5.51
N HIS A 50 0.40 2.45 -6.55
CA HIS A 50 0.04 1.05 -6.64
C HIS A 50 0.86 0.19 -5.66
N GLY A 51 2.19 0.29 -5.72
CA GLY A 51 3.09 -0.44 -4.83
C GLY A 51 2.81 -0.12 -3.37
N LEU A 52 2.75 1.17 -3.03
CA LEU A 52 2.54 1.60 -1.65
C LEU A 52 1.19 1.15 -1.08
N ARG A 53 0.12 1.12 -1.89
CA ARG A 53 -1.18 0.59 -1.43
C ARG A 53 -1.10 -0.89 -1.11
N LYS A 54 -0.37 -1.68 -1.91
CA LYS A 54 -0.16 -3.11 -1.66
C LYS A 54 0.63 -3.30 -0.36
N ASP A 55 1.74 -2.60 -0.22
CA ASP A 55 2.62 -2.71 0.95
C ASP A 55 1.91 -2.26 2.24
N LEU A 56 1.14 -1.16 2.17
CA LEU A 56 0.33 -0.69 3.31
C LEU A 56 -0.78 -1.68 3.68
N ALA A 57 -1.39 -2.37 2.70
CA ALA A 57 -2.38 -3.40 2.98
C ALA A 57 -1.73 -4.61 3.69
N GLU A 58 -0.54 -5.03 3.26
CA GLU A 58 0.22 -6.10 3.90
C GLU A 58 0.67 -5.71 5.33
N LEU A 59 1.15 -4.49 5.52
CA LEU A 59 1.47 -3.95 6.86
C LEU A 59 0.22 -3.89 7.76
N GLY A 60 -0.91 -3.45 7.21
CA GLY A 60 -2.18 -3.42 7.94
C GLY A 60 -2.63 -4.81 8.41
N LYS A 61 -2.51 -5.82 7.54
CA LYS A 61 -2.78 -7.22 7.91
C LYS A 61 -1.88 -7.69 9.05
N LYS A 62 -0.57 -7.48 8.96
CA LYS A 62 0.39 -7.85 10.02
C LYS A 62 0.04 -7.18 11.36
N ASN A 63 -0.28 -5.90 11.33
CA ASN A 63 -0.66 -5.16 12.54
C ASN A 63 -1.98 -5.66 13.13
N SER A 64 -2.96 -6.02 12.29
CA SER A 64 -4.23 -6.58 12.77
C SER A 64 -4.08 -7.95 13.43
N VAL A 65 -3.20 -8.81 12.90
CA VAL A 65 -2.89 -10.12 13.49
C VAL A 65 -2.19 -9.96 14.84
N GLN A 66 -1.22 -9.04 14.93
CA GLN A 66 -0.53 -8.75 16.19
C GLN A 66 -1.47 -8.18 17.25
N GLU A 67 -2.39 -7.29 16.88
CA GLU A 67 -3.37 -6.74 17.81
C GLU A 67 -4.39 -7.79 18.26
N ALA A 68 -4.82 -8.68 17.36
CA ALA A 68 -5.67 -9.82 17.72
C ALA A 68 -4.98 -10.76 18.71
N GLN A 69 -3.72 -11.14 18.46
CA GLN A 69 -2.91 -11.91 19.41
C GLN A 69 -2.83 -11.24 20.79
N ARG A 70 -2.57 -9.93 20.81
CA ARG A 70 -2.45 -9.15 22.05
C ARG A 70 -3.76 -9.11 22.84
N VAL A 71 -4.89 -8.93 22.17
CA VAL A 71 -6.21 -8.89 22.81
C VAL A 71 -6.60 -10.29 23.30
N LEU A 72 -6.47 -11.33 22.46
CA LEU A 72 -6.85 -12.70 22.84
C LEU A 72 -5.97 -13.25 23.97
N GLY A 73 -4.67 -12.96 23.95
CA GLY A 73 -3.74 -13.31 25.02
C GLY A 73 -4.07 -12.66 26.36
N LYS A 74 -4.71 -11.49 26.38
CA LYS A 74 -5.18 -10.84 27.63
C LYS A 74 -6.35 -11.57 28.28
N TYR A 75 -7.15 -12.30 27.52
CA TYR A 75 -8.30 -13.04 28.03
C TYR A 75 -7.97 -14.50 28.41
N ASN A 76 -6.67 -14.84 28.49
CA ASN A 76 -6.18 -16.15 28.91
C ASN A 76 -6.74 -17.31 28.07
N ILE A 77 -7.04 -17.02 26.80
CA ILE A 77 -7.53 -17.98 25.81
C ILE A 77 -6.39 -18.95 25.49
N ASP A 78 -6.72 -20.22 25.32
CA ASP A 78 -5.75 -21.26 24.98
C ASP A 78 -4.97 -20.88 23.70
N PRO A 79 -3.63 -20.98 23.71
CA PRO A 79 -2.79 -20.61 22.57
C PRO A 79 -3.17 -21.34 21.27
N GLY A 80 -3.66 -22.58 21.35
CA GLY A 80 -4.10 -23.35 20.18
C GLY A 80 -5.32 -22.74 19.49
N ILE A 81 -6.25 -22.16 20.26
CA ILE A 81 -7.42 -21.46 19.70
C ILE A 81 -6.99 -20.11 19.10
N ILE A 82 -6.01 -19.44 19.71
CA ILE A 82 -5.45 -18.19 19.17
C ILE A 82 -4.81 -18.45 17.81
N ASP A 83 -4.03 -19.52 17.68
CA ASP A 83 -3.40 -19.91 16.41
C ASP A 83 -4.42 -20.31 15.34
N GLU A 84 -5.49 -21.01 15.72
CA GLU A 84 -6.58 -21.38 14.81
C GLU A 84 -7.33 -20.14 14.27
N VAL A 85 -7.63 -19.18 15.15
CA VAL A 85 -8.28 -17.91 14.76
C VAL A 85 -7.38 -17.09 13.84
N ILE A 86 -6.07 -17.05 14.08
CA ILE A 86 -5.11 -16.32 13.24
C ILE A 86 -4.93 -17.01 11.88
N ALA A 87 -4.89 -18.34 11.85
CA ALA A 87 -4.84 -19.11 10.62
C ALA A 87 -6.08 -18.86 9.75
N ALA A 88 -7.27 -18.70 10.35
CA ALA A 88 -8.50 -18.36 9.64
C ALA A 88 -8.55 -16.90 9.13
N MET A 89 -7.67 -16.01 9.62
CA MET A 89 -7.57 -14.60 9.18
C MET A 89 -6.55 -14.37 8.06
N SER A 90 -5.81 -15.40 7.65
CA SER A 90 -4.80 -15.36 6.57
C SER A 90 -5.44 -15.42 5.17
#